data_AF-A0A7W1F2Q2-F1
#
_entry.id   AF-A0A7W1F2Q2-F1
#
_cell.length_a   1.000
_cell.length_b   1.000
_cell.length_c   1.000
_cell.angle_alpha   90.00
_cell.angle_beta   90.00
_cell.angle_gamma   90.00
#
_symmetry.space_group_name_H-M   'P 1'
#
loop_
_entity.id
_entity.type
_entity.pdbx_description
1 polymer ?
#
loop_
_entity_poly.entity_id
_entity_poly.type
_entity_poly.pdbx_seq_one_letter_code
_entity_poly.pdbx_strand_id
1 'polypeptide(L)'
;MSRPSNGFSIIEMLVVISIIALLSALIVFGATAFGIGGKRAKTGSIVATVRNALDLAAADRGSRPAPAEHPLAGSLAPRLEFVRAGGGAVSANGVALIGVPLIQVAAAAQDRVLLADDLFADPDVPQLFALRRDACTILGMPQVTVTQARKLPPNLTATDAPDVAGFLIAPSGDAGQNREIIEQVLGRGGLSSELAGLGGLSEPAPAYTVAVINGRVLTDVPVGGGGATRWKRGHVADGIHPTEAPAKNWKPYRLPGLAVVDAWGTELLYGVSDTGVLSVTSAGADGAFAIDPGKNGMLETGIGATPQGDDSDGRTDNIVSGGG
;
A
#
# COMPACT_ATOMS: atom_id res chain seq x y z
N MET A 1 75.00 17.32 -3.09
CA MET A 1 74.56 16.10 -2.39
C MET A 1 73.13 15.78 -2.79
N SER A 2 72.97 14.92 -3.79
CA SER A 2 71.68 14.39 -4.25
C SER A 2 71.22 13.30 -3.30
N ARG A 3 70.07 13.50 -2.63
CA ARG A 3 69.45 12.44 -1.81
C ARG A 3 68.93 11.35 -2.74
N PRO A 4 69.19 10.06 -2.47
CA PRO A 4 68.58 8.97 -3.22
C PRO A 4 67.06 9.03 -3.04
N SER A 5 66.33 9.18 -4.14
CA SER A 5 64.88 9.03 -4.16
C SER A 5 64.56 7.54 -4.11
N ASN A 6 64.18 7.04 -2.94
CA ASN A 6 63.62 5.70 -2.82
C ASN A 6 62.23 5.72 -3.47
N GLY A 7 62.17 5.33 -4.74
CA GLY A 7 60.90 5.15 -5.44
C GLY A 7 60.11 4.02 -4.78
N PHE A 8 58.83 4.27 -4.54
CA PHE A 8 57.89 3.25 -4.06
C PHE A 8 57.91 2.07 -5.03
N SER A 9 58.04 0.85 -4.49
CA SER A 9 57.98 -0.33 -5.33
C SER A 9 56.57 -0.53 -5.87
N ILE A 10 56.46 -1.10 -7.08
CA ILE A 10 55.16 -1.47 -7.67
C ILE A 10 54.38 -2.39 -6.72
N ILE A 11 55.09 -3.26 -5.99
CA ILE A 11 54.49 -4.18 -5.01
C ILE A 11 53.84 -3.41 -3.86
N GLU A 12 54.50 -2.40 -3.29
CA GLU A 12 53.92 -1.58 -2.23
C GLU A 12 52.66 -0.83 -2.69
N MET A 13 52.67 -0.28 -3.91
CA MET A 13 51.48 0.36 -4.49
C MET A 13 50.32 -0.63 -4.66
N LEU A 14 50.60 -1.87 -5.08
CA LEU A 14 49.58 -2.90 -5.24
C LEU A 14 48.96 -3.31 -3.90
N VAL A 15 49.79 -3.42 -2.85
CA VAL A 15 49.31 -3.70 -1.48
C VAL A 15 48.44 -2.56 -0.94
N VAL A 16 48.81 -1.30 -1.17
CA VAL A 16 47.98 -0.17 -0.74
C VAL A 16 46.62 -0.17 -1.44
N ILE A 17 46.59 -0.40 -2.75
CA ILE A 17 45.34 -0.46 -3.51
C ILE A 17 44.47 -1.63 -3.04
N SER A 18 45.04 -2.79 -2.75
CA SER A 18 44.26 -3.94 -2.26
C SER A 18 43.66 -3.70 -0.88
N ILE A 19 44.39 -3.03 0.02
CA ILE A 19 43.88 -2.63 1.35
C ILE A 19 42.74 -1.60 1.19
N ILE A 20 42.90 -0.59 0.34
CA ILE A 20 41.87 0.42 0.10
C ILE A 20 40.61 -0.23 -0.50
N ALA A 21 40.76 -1.15 -1.46
CA ALA A 21 39.64 -1.88 -2.06
C ALA A 21 38.89 -2.72 -1.01
N LEU A 22 39.61 -3.41 -0.13
CA LEU A 22 39.03 -4.23 0.94
C LEU A 22 38.29 -3.36 1.97
N LEU A 23 38.90 -2.27 2.42
CA LEU A 23 38.26 -1.34 3.35
C LEU A 23 37.02 -0.67 2.75
N SER A 24 37.08 -0.29 1.48
CA SER A 24 35.93 0.29 0.77
C SER A 24 34.77 -0.71 0.67
N ALA A 25 35.05 -1.97 0.34
CA ALA A 25 34.04 -3.02 0.30
C ALA A 25 33.39 -3.24 1.68
N LEU A 26 34.18 -3.23 2.75
CA LEU A 26 33.69 -3.40 4.12
C LEU A 26 32.82 -2.21 4.58
N ILE A 27 33.21 -0.97 4.22
CA ILE A 27 32.43 0.23 4.53
C ILE A 27 31.08 0.20 3.79
N VAL A 28 31.07 -0.16 2.50
CA VAL A 28 29.84 -0.25 1.71
C VAL A 28 28.90 -1.32 2.27
N PHE A 29 29.42 -2.49 2.65
CA PHE A 29 28.61 -3.55 3.24
C PHE A 29 28.07 -3.17 4.63
N GLY A 30 28.87 -2.50 5.46
CA GLY A 30 28.42 -1.98 6.75
C GLY A 30 27.29 -0.96 6.59
N ALA A 31 27.45 -0.01 5.65
CA ALA A 31 26.47 1.05 5.42
C ALA A 31 25.07 0.54 5.03
N THR A 32 24.97 -0.56 4.26
CA THR A 32 23.66 -1.12 3.88
C THR A 32 22.94 -1.79 5.06
N ALA A 33 23.67 -2.53 5.91
CA ALA A 33 23.11 -3.19 7.09
C ALA A 33 22.59 -2.17 8.13
N PHE A 34 23.35 -1.11 8.39
CA PHE A 34 22.91 -0.01 9.26
C PHE A 34 21.69 0.73 8.67
N GLY A 35 21.58 0.78 7.34
CA GLY A 35 20.44 1.37 6.64
C GLY A 35 19.11 0.65 6.94
N ILE A 36 19.09 -0.69 6.91
CA ILE A 36 17.86 -1.48 7.15
C ILE A 36 17.40 -1.32 8.62
N GLY A 37 18.31 -1.48 9.58
CA GLY A 37 18.00 -1.31 11.00
C GLY A 37 17.50 0.10 11.33
N GLY A 38 18.17 1.11 10.78
CA GLY A 38 17.76 2.51 10.94
C GLY A 38 16.38 2.79 10.34
N LYS A 39 16.08 2.26 9.14
CA LYS A 39 14.75 2.37 8.53
C LYS A 39 13.67 1.66 9.34
N ARG A 40 13.94 0.46 9.86
CA ARG A 40 12.99 -0.27 10.72
C ARG A 40 12.64 0.53 11.98
N ALA A 41 13.66 1.06 12.67
CA ALA A 41 13.46 1.90 13.84
C ALA A 41 12.66 3.16 13.51
N LYS A 42 13.02 3.83 12.40
CA LYS A 42 12.35 5.02 11.90
C LYS A 42 10.88 4.75 11.51
N THR A 43 10.59 3.64 10.85
CA THR A 43 9.22 3.20 10.57
C THR A 43 8.45 2.94 11.86
N GLY A 44 9.06 2.32 12.87
CA GLY A 44 8.45 2.14 14.19
C GLY A 44 8.05 3.48 14.83
N SER A 45 8.92 4.49 14.75
CA SER A 45 8.59 5.85 15.19
C SER A 45 7.43 6.45 14.40
N ILE A 46 7.45 6.39 13.05
CA ILE A 46 6.37 6.89 12.20
C ILE A 46 5.03 6.25 12.59
N VAL A 47 4.98 4.92 12.67
CA VAL A 47 3.77 4.16 13.02
C VAL A 47 3.25 4.56 14.42
N ALA A 48 4.14 4.73 15.40
CA ALA A 48 3.78 5.18 16.74
C ALA A 48 3.23 6.62 16.74
N THR A 49 3.87 7.54 16.02
CA THR A 49 3.43 8.94 15.90
C THR A 49 2.05 9.03 15.24
N VAL A 50 1.80 8.24 14.18
CA VAL A 50 0.49 8.16 13.51
C VAL A 50 -0.58 7.62 14.44
N ARG A 51 -0.29 6.55 15.18
CA ARG A 51 -1.22 6.01 16.18
C ARG A 51 -1.57 7.04 17.25
N ASN A 52 -0.57 7.73 17.80
CA ASN A 52 -0.80 8.79 18.79
C ASN A 52 -1.67 9.91 18.24
N ALA A 53 -1.46 10.31 16.97
CA ALA A 53 -2.29 11.30 16.31
C ALA A 53 -3.76 10.84 16.16
N LEU A 54 -3.97 9.57 15.81
CA LEU A 54 -5.31 8.99 15.68
C LEU A 54 -6.03 8.88 17.04
N ASP A 55 -5.32 8.50 18.09
CA ASP A 55 -5.88 8.43 19.45
C ASP A 55 -6.21 9.82 20.00
N LEU A 56 -5.36 10.83 19.75
CA LEU A 56 -5.65 12.23 20.10
C LEU A 56 -6.86 12.75 19.33
N ALA A 57 -6.91 12.54 18.01
CA ALA A 57 -8.04 12.92 17.18
C ALA A 57 -9.35 12.26 17.66
N ALA A 58 -9.29 11.00 18.13
CA ALA A 58 -10.44 10.29 18.68
C ALA A 58 -10.90 10.88 20.02
N ALA A 59 -9.97 11.18 20.92
CA ALA A 59 -10.28 11.81 22.21
C ALA A 59 -10.97 13.16 22.02
N ASP A 60 -10.57 13.91 20.98
CA ASP A 60 -11.10 15.24 20.70
C ASP A 60 -12.47 15.23 20.00
N ARG A 61 -12.70 14.30 19.07
CA ARG A 61 -13.91 14.27 18.24
C ARG A 61 -14.96 13.28 18.75
N GLY A 62 -14.62 12.48 19.76
CA GLY A 62 -15.45 11.40 20.27
C GLY A 62 -15.40 10.11 19.42
N SER A 63 -14.72 10.13 18.27
CA SER A 63 -14.51 8.95 17.44
C SER A 63 -13.23 9.08 16.59
N ARG A 64 -12.64 7.94 16.23
CA ARG A 64 -11.56 7.90 15.24
C ARG A 64 -12.09 8.33 13.86
N PRO A 65 -11.25 8.92 12.99
CA PRO A 65 -11.57 9.07 11.57
C PRO A 65 -11.99 7.72 10.98
N ALA A 66 -12.93 7.68 10.05
CA ALA A 66 -13.24 6.42 9.36
C ALA A 66 -12.08 6.08 8.40
N PRO A 67 -11.64 4.80 8.30
CA PRO A 67 -10.72 4.38 7.27
C PRO A 67 -11.29 4.63 5.86
N ALA A 68 -10.47 5.15 4.95
CA ALA A 68 -10.82 5.30 3.55
C ALA A 68 -10.36 4.08 2.74
N GLU A 69 -11.08 3.72 1.68
CA GLU A 69 -10.64 2.67 0.76
C GLU A 69 -9.31 3.06 0.10
N HIS A 70 -8.37 2.10 0.03
CA HIS A 70 -7.15 2.31 -0.74
C HIS A 70 -7.49 2.49 -2.24
N PRO A 71 -6.90 3.44 -2.99
CA PRO A 71 -7.20 3.66 -4.41
C PRO A 71 -6.95 2.48 -5.34
N LEU A 72 -6.07 1.55 -4.93
CA LEU A 72 -5.85 0.26 -5.60
C LEU A 72 -6.77 -0.87 -5.08
N ALA A 73 -7.77 -0.57 -4.26
CA ALA A 73 -8.67 -1.57 -3.66
C ALA A 73 -10.12 -1.06 -3.59
N GLY A 74 -10.45 -0.07 -4.43
CA GLY A 74 -11.72 0.66 -4.40
C GLY A 74 -12.95 -0.16 -4.72
N SER A 75 -14.12 0.36 -4.34
CA SER A 75 -15.43 -0.21 -4.64
C SER A 75 -16.07 0.29 -5.95
N LEU A 76 -15.56 1.37 -6.55
CA LEU A 76 -16.03 1.92 -7.82
C LEU A 76 -15.74 0.95 -8.99
N ALA A 77 -16.72 0.74 -9.85
CA ALA A 77 -16.54 -0.07 -11.06
C ALA A 77 -15.85 0.73 -12.19
N PRO A 78 -14.99 0.10 -13.02
CA PRO A 78 -14.50 -1.28 -12.88
C PRO A 78 -13.58 -1.42 -11.67
N ARG A 79 -13.82 -2.44 -10.85
CA ARG A 79 -13.01 -2.74 -9.66
C ARG A 79 -11.87 -3.66 -10.01
N LEU A 80 -10.82 -3.62 -9.19
CA LEU A 80 -9.78 -4.64 -9.21
C LEU A 80 -10.29 -5.95 -8.64
N GLU A 81 -9.55 -7.01 -8.95
CA GLU A 81 -9.96 -8.37 -8.65
C GLU A 81 -9.91 -8.64 -7.14
N PHE A 82 -11.01 -9.20 -6.64
CA PHE A 82 -11.09 -9.79 -5.32
C PHE A 82 -11.71 -11.17 -5.44
N VAL A 83 -11.33 -12.04 -4.53
CA VAL A 83 -11.96 -13.35 -4.35
C VAL A 83 -12.51 -13.45 -2.94
N ARG A 84 -13.57 -14.21 -2.76
CA ARG A 84 -14.03 -14.62 -1.43
C ARG A 84 -12.94 -15.42 -0.75
N ALA A 85 -12.87 -15.35 0.58
CA ALA A 85 -12.05 -16.27 1.38
C ALA A 85 -12.33 -17.75 1.05
N GLY A 86 -13.54 -18.09 0.61
CA GLY A 86 -13.94 -19.43 0.16
C GLY A 86 -13.71 -19.74 -1.33
N GLY A 87 -13.05 -18.88 -2.11
CA GLY A 87 -12.68 -19.14 -3.52
C GLY A 87 -13.69 -18.72 -4.60
N GLY A 88 -14.77 -17.99 -4.26
CA GLY A 88 -15.68 -17.40 -5.24
C GLY A 88 -15.17 -16.06 -5.79
N ALA A 89 -15.47 -15.72 -7.04
CA ALA A 89 -15.12 -14.41 -7.58
C ALA A 89 -16.01 -13.30 -7.00
N VAL A 90 -15.43 -12.11 -6.78
CA VAL A 90 -16.17 -10.87 -6.53
C VAL A 90 -16.25 -10.11 -7.84
N SER A 91 -17.44 -9.64 -8.19
CA SER A 91 -17.67 -8.96 -9.48
C SER A 91 -16.83 -7.69 -9.59
N ALA A 92 -16.10 -7.53 -10.69
CA ALA A 92 -15.42 -6.29 -11.04
C ALA A 92 -16.40 -5.19 -11.49
N ASN A 93 -17.65 -5.54 -11.80
CA ASN A 93 -18.60 -4.66 -12.50
C ASN A 93 -19.87 -4.36 -11.69
N GLY A 94 -20.59 -3.30 -12.08
CA GLY A 94 -21.82 -2.87 -11.41
C GLY A 94 -21.56 -2.21 -10.06
N VAL A 95 -22.60 -1.65 -9.43
CA VAL A 95 -22.46 -0.97 -8.14
C VAL A 95 -22.19 -1.99 -7.03
N ALA A 96 -21.14 -1.76 -6.26
CA ALA A 96 -20.81 -2.59 -5.10
C ALA A 96 -21.94 -2.54 -4.06
N LEU A 97 -22.24 -3.67 -3.43
CA LEU A 97 -23.27 -3.77 -2.39
C LEU A 97 -22.61 -4.01 -1.03
N ILE A 98 -23.05 -3.32 0.03
CA ILE A 98 -22.50 -3.50 1.38
C ILE A 98 -23.60 -3.53 2.45
N GLY A 99 -23.24 -4.00 3.64
CA GLY A 99 -24.09 -3.88 4.84
C GLY A 99 -25.10 -5.00 5.05
N VAL A 100 -25.06 -6.06 4.24
CA VAL A 100 -25.92 -7.25 4.36
C VAL A 100 -25.14 -8.54 4.11
N PRO A 101 -25.48 -9.66 4.77
CA PRO A 101 -24.93 -10.97 4.45
C PRO A 101 -25.41 -11.48 3.08
N LEU A 102 -24.61 -12.33 2.44
CA LEU A 102 -24.88 -12.86 1.09
C LEU A 102 -26.27 -13.52 0.96
N ILE A 103 -26.70 -14.25 1.99
CA ILE A 103 -27.97 -14.98 1.99
C ILE A 103 -29.21 -14.06 1.88
N GLN A 104 -29.07 -12.78 2.20
CA GLN A 104 -30.15 -11.79 2.07
C GLN A 104 -30.22 -11.15 0.68
N VAL A 105 -29.24 -11.40 -0.18
CA VAL A 105 -29.16 -10.83 -1.53
C VAL A 105 -29.51 -11.92 -2.55
N ALA A 106 -30.29 -11.55 -3.57
CA ALA A 106 -30.60 -12.42 -4.69
C ALA A 106 -29.31 -13.03 -5.29
N ALA A 107 -29.32 -14.32 -5.62
CA ALA A 107 -28.14 -15.05 -6.09
C ALA A 107 -27.41 -14.36 -7.26
N ALA A 108 -28.16 -13.74 -8.18
CA ALA A 108 -27.62 -13.02 -9.33
C ALA A 108 -26.85 -11.73 -8.99
N ALA A 109 -26.89 -11.26 -7.74
CA ALA A 109 -26.19 -10.06 -7.28
C ALA A 109 -25.25 -10.33 -6.09
N GLN A 110 -25.13 -11.59 -5.64
CA GLN A 110 -24.26 -11.96 -4.52
C GLN A 110 -22.78 -11.71 -4.82
N ASP A 111 -22.36 -11.83 -6.08
CA ASP A 111 -21.00 -11.52 -6.53
C ASP A 111 -20.64 -10.02 -6.38
N ARG A 112 -21.62 -9.11 -6.32
CA ARG A 112 -21.39 -7.67 -6.12
C ARG A 112 -21.32 -7.25 -4.65
N VAL A 113 -21.68 -8.14 -3.72
CA VAL A 113 -21.63 -7.85 -2.28
C VAL A 113 -20.19 -7.84 -1.82
N LEU A 114 -19.68 -6.73 -1.32
CA LEU A 114 -18.32 -6.68 -0.77
C LEU A 114 -18.35 -7.16 0.67
N LEU A 115 -17.52 -8.15 0.99
CA LEU A 115 -17.33 -8.65 2.34
C LEU A 115 -15.97 -8.20 2.89
N ALA A 116 -15.88 -8.07 4.21
CA ALA A 116 -14.68 -7.64 4.89
C ALA A 116 -13.50 -8.61 4.69
N ASP A 117 -13.80 -9.90 4.57
CA ASP A 117 -12.84 -11.00 4.41
C ASP A 117 -12.54 -11.38 2.94
N ASP A 118 -13.08 -10.64 1.97
CA ASP A 118 -12.67 -10.79 0.57
C ASP A 118 -11.15 -10.51 0.46
N LEU A 119 -10.43 -11.37 -0.27
CA LEU A 119 -8.99 -11.24 -0.48
C LEU A 119 -8.72 -10.53 -1.80
N PHE A 120 -7.82 -9.54 -1.76
CA PHE A 120 -7.36 -8.83 -2.93
C PHE A 120 -6.52 -9.77 -3.82
N ALA A 121 -6.89 -9.90 -5.10
CA ALA A 121 -6.42 -10.97 -5.97
C ALA A 121 -5.75 -10.47 -7.25
N ASP A 122 -5.52 -9.16 -7.40
CA ASP A 122 -4.88 -8.59 -8.58
C ASP A 122 -3.35 -8.77 -8.53
N PRO A 123 -2.73 -9.60 -9.39
CA PRO A 123 -1.30 -9.87 -9.36
C PRO A 123 -0.43 -8.72 -9.86
N ASP A 124 -1.02 -7.66 -10.40
CA ASP A 124 -0.30 -6.45 -10.83
C ASP A 124 -0.12 -5.42 -9.70
N VAL A 125 -0.69 -5.72 -8.53
CA VAL A 125 -0.49 -4.94 -7.31
C VAL A 125 0.00 -5.87 -6.19
N PRO A 126 1.23 -6.43 -6.29
CA PRO A 126 1.73 -7.40 -5.32
C PRO A 126 1.73 -6.90 -3.88
N GLN A 127 1.91 -5.60 -3.67
CA GLN A 127 1.89 -4.99 -2.34
C GLN A 127 0.60 -5.31 -1.55
N LEU A 128 -0.56 -5.42 -2.21
CA LEU A 128 -1.85 -5.73 -1.58
C LEU A 128 -2.30 -7.19 -1.79
N PHE A 129 -1.55 -8.00 -2.53
CA PHE A 129 -1.99 -9.34 -2.92
C PHE A 129 -2.21 -10.25 -1.71
N ALA A 130 -3.36 -10.94 -1.69
CA ALA A 130 -3.86 -11.74 -0.57
C ALA A 130 -4.16 -10.98 0.73
N LEU A 131 -4.21 -9.65 0.70
CA LEU A 131 -4.69 -8.85 1.81
C LEU A 131 -6.23 -8.86 1.87
N ARG A 132 -6.79 -8.91 3.08
CA ARG A 132 -8.24 -8.77 3.28
C ARG A 132 -8.72 -7.36 2.91
N ARG A 133 -9.95 -7.26 2.41
CA ARG A 133 -10.56 -6.00 2.00
C ARG A 133 -10.63 -4.99 3.14
N ASP A 134 -11.02 -5.42 4.34
CA ASP A 134 -11.08 -4.53 5.52
C ASP A 134 -9.71 -3.98 5.93
N ALA A 135 -8.63 -4.69 5.60
CA ALA A 135 -7.26 -4.23 5.80
C ALA A 135 -6.74 -3.36 4.63
N CYS A 136 -7.41 -3.31 3.48
CA CYS A 136 -7.02 -2.49 2.31
C CYS A 136 -7.49 -1.03 2.45
N THR A 137 -7.15 -0.40 3.57
CA THR A 137 -7.67 0.92 3.94
C THR A 137 -6.54 1.86 4.40
N ILE A 138 -6.74 3.16 4.19
CA ILE A 138 -5.74 4.21 4.46
C ILE A 138 -6.34 5.33 5.32
N LEU A 139 -5.46 6.13 5.92
CA LEU A 139 -5.85 7.39 6.53
C LEU A 139 -6.15 8.41 5.42
N GLY A 140 -7.40 8.86 5.35
CA GLY A 140 -7.82 9.78 4.31
C GLY A 140 -9.33 9.94 4.20
N MET A 141 -9.77 10.37 3.02
CA MET A 141 -11.19 10.40 2.65
C MET A 141 -11.54 9.39 1.57
N PRO A 142 -12.78 8.86 1.57
CA PRO A 142 -13.36 8.23 0.40
C PRO A 142 -13.28 9.15 -0.83
N GLN A 143 -12.66 8.67 -1.91
CA GLN A 143 -12.42 9.47 -3.13
C GLN A 143 -13.43 9.15 -4.23
N VAL A 144 -13.87 10.16 -4.98
CA VAL A 144 -14.81 10.02 -6.12
C VAL A 144 -14.34 9.09 -7.22
N THR A 145 -13.03 8.89 -7.35
CA THR A 145 -12.39 7.99 -8.32
C THR A 145 -12.25 6.55 -7.84
N VAL A 146 -12.57 6.27 -6.57
CA VAL A 146 -12.23 5.00 -5.91
C VAL A 146 -13.47 4.35 -5.30
N THR A 147 -14.32 5.14 -4.67
CA THR A 147 -15.41 4.62 -3.84
C THR A 147 -16.75 4.81 -4.53
N GLN A 148 -17.52 3.73 -4.64
CA GLN A 148 -18.94 3.80 -4.95
C GLN A 148 -19.60 2.50 -4.52
N ALA A 149 -20.41 2.57 -3.48
CA ALA A 149 -21.13 1.43 -2.96
C ALA A 149 -22.58 1.79 -2.63
N ARG A 150 -23.45 0.81 -2.62
CA ARG A 150 -24.83 0.92 -2.17
C ARG A 150 -24.98 0.14 -0.88
N LYS A 151 -25.30 0.84 0.21
CA LYS A 151 -25.56 0.20 1.50
C LYS A 151 -27.01 -0.24 1.55
N LEU A 152 -27.18 -1.54 1.65
CA LEU A 152 -28.47 -2.20 1.69
C LEU A 152 -29.02 -2.18 3.14
N PRO A 153 -30.35 -2.13 3.31
CA PRO A 153 -30.97 -2.22 4.62
C PRO A 153 -30.79 -3.63 5.21
N PRO A 154 -30.68 -3.78 6.54
CA PRO A 154 -30.45 -5.09 7.19
C PRO A 154 -31.60 -6.10 7.04
N ASN A 155 -32.79 -5.64 6.62
CA ASN A 155 -33.98 -6.46 6.44
C ASN A 155 -34.34 -6.63 4.95
N LEU A 156 -33.33 -6.61 4.07
CA LEU A 156 -33.55 -6.84 2.64
C LEU A 156 -34.15 -8.23 2.42
N THR A 157 -35.20 -8.31 1.60
CA THR A 157 -35.75 -9.59 1.16
C THR A 157 -35.07 -10.03 -0.13
N ALA A 158 -34.92 -11.34 -0.34
CA ALA A 158 -34.27 -11.88 -1.55
C ALA A 158 -34.99 -11.49 -2.86
N THR A 159 -36.23 -11.02 -2.78
CA THR A 159 -37.03 -10.52 -3.93
C THR A 159 -36.78 -9.04 -4.24
N ASP A 160 -36.14 -8.29 -3.34
CA ASP A 160 -35.86 -6.87 -3.57
C ASP A 160 -34.75 -6.72 -4.61
N ALA A 161 -34.97 -5.85 -5.59
CA ALA A 161 -33.94 -5.51 -6.56
C ALA A 161 -32.85 -4.67 -5.88
N PRO A 162 -31.61 -5.18 -5.72
CA PRO A 162 -30.57 -4.52 -4.93
C PRO A 162 -30.11 -3.19 -5.54
N ASP A 163 -30.37 -2.95 -6.84
CA ASP A 163 -30.02 -1.70 -7.51
C ASP A 163 -30.90 -0.51 -7.11
N VAL A 164 -32.12 -0.79 -6.64
CA VAL A 164 -33.07 0.24 -6.19
C VAL A 164 -33.21 0.26 -4.67
N ALA A 165 -32.87 -0.82 -3.98
CA ALA A 165 -32.88 -0.89 -2.53
C ALA A 165 -31.73 -0.08 -1.89
N GLY A 166 -31.92 0.39 -0.66
CA GLY A 166 -30.87 1.05 0.12
C GLY A 166 -30.45 2.42 -0.41
N PHE A 167 -29.27 2.87 0.02
CA PHE A 167 -28.74 4.21 -0.30
C PHE A 167 -27.38 4.13 -0.99
N LEU A 168 -27.18 4.99 -1.99
CA LEU A 168 -25.90 5.13 -2.66
C LEU A 168 -24.96 5.94 -1.76
N ILE A 169 -23.83 5.33 -1.41
CA ILE A 169 -22.68 5.99 -0.81
C ILE A 169 -21.82 6.45 -1.98
N ALA A 170 -22.05 7.70 -2.38
CA ALA A 170 -21.16 8.40 -3.30
C ALA A 170 -20.20 9.24 -2.45
N PRO A 171 -18.88 9.02 -2.53
CA PRO A 171 -17.90 9.91 -1.95
C PRO A 171 -18.06 11.32 -2.54
N SER A 172 -17.62 12.32 -1.78
CA SER A 172 -17.45 13.69 -2.27
C SER A 172 -15.98 14.11 -2.32
N GLY A 173 -15.08 13.23 -1.86
CA GLY A 173 -13.66 13.48 -1.70
C GLY A 173 -12.89 13.63 -3.00
N ASP A 174 -12.13 14.71 -3.12
CA ASP A 174 -10.99 14.80 -4.04
C ASP A 174 -9.64 14.64 -3.30
N ALA A 175 -8.54 14.65 -4.07
CA ALA A 175 -7.19 14.53 -3.51
C ALA A 175 -6.81 15.71 -2.61
N GLY A 176 -7.39 16.91 -2.81
CA GLY A 176 -7.15 18.09 -1.99
C GLY A 176 -7.75 17.93 -0.60
N GLN A 177 -8.98 17.40 -0.51
CA GLN A 177 -9.64 17.12 0.77
C GLN A 177 -8.95 16.01 1.57
N ASN A 178 -8.20 15.12 0.91
CA ASN A 178 -7.38 14.12 1.60
C ASN A 178 -6.30 14.77 2.47
N ARG A 179 -5.66 15.83 1.95
CA ARG A 179 -4.69 16.65 2.69
C ARG A 179 -5.35 17.25 3.92
N GLU A 180 -6.51 17.88 3.77
CA GLU A 180 -7.20 18.53 4.88
C GLU A 180 -7.45 17.58 6.04
N ILE A 181 -7.88 16.34 5.79
CA ILE A 181 -8.10 15.36 6.86
C ILE A 181 -6.81 14.86 7.49
N ILE A 182 -5.78 14.61 6.69
CA ILE A 182 -4.47 14.23 7.24
C ILE A 182 -3.92 15.36 8.10
N GLU A 183 -3.97 16.61 7.64
CA GLU A 183 -3.57 17.78 8.43
C GLU A 183 -4.47 17.99 9.65
N GLN A 184 -5.76 17.71 9.58
CA GLN A 184 -6.66 17.82 10.72
C GLN A 184 -6.39 16.74 11.78
N VAL A 185 -5.93 15.55 11.38
CA VAL A 185 -5.54 14.46 12.28
C VAL A 185 -4.14 14.71 12.85
N LEU A 186 -3.19 15.15 12.03
CA LEU A 186 -1.78 15.31 12.40
C LEU A 186 -1.40 16.70 12.94
N GLY A 187 -2.22 17.73 12.67
CA GLY A 187 -1.91 19.13 12.96
C GLY A 187 -1.89 19.46 14.46
N ARG A 188 -2.35 18.54 15.31
CA ARG A 188 -2.30 18.71 16.76
C ARG A 188 -0.95 18.28 17.31
N GLY A 189 -0.44 19.05 18.28
CA GLY A 189 0.79 18.72 19.01
C GLY A 189 2.09 18.75 18.19
N GLY A 190 2.07 19.30 16.98
CA GLY A 190 3.26 19.32 16.10
C GLY A 190 3.59 17.98 15.44
N LEU A 191 2.70 16.98 15.52
CA LEU A 191 2.94 15.63 15.00
C LEU A 191 3.12 15.61 13.48
N SER A 192 2.50 16.53 12.75
CA SER A 192 2.76 16.71 11.31
C SER A 192 4.21 17.11 11.01
N SER A 193 4.79 18.00 11.82
CA SER A 193 6.19 18.43 11.68
C SER A 193 7.16 17.33 12.08
N GLU A 194 6.82 16.56 13.12
CA GLU A 194 7.57 15.37 13.52
C GLU A 194 7.58 14.31 12.40
N LEU A 195 6.41 13.97 11.85
CA LEU A 195 6.30 13.04 10.73
C LEU A 195 7.04 13.54 9.49
N ALA A 196 6.95 14.84 9.18
CA ALA A 196 7.73 15.42 8.09
C ALA A 196 9.24 15.30 8.31
N GLY A 197 9.73 15.54 9.53
CA GLY A 197 11.14 15.34 9.90
C GLY A 197 11.58 13.87 9.81
N LEU A 198 10.67 12.95 10.09
CA LEU A 198 10.83 11.52 9.84
C LEU A 198 10.60 11.15 8.36
N GLY A 199 10.27 12.08 7.46
CA GLY A 199 9.93 11.74 6.07
C GLY A 199 8.77 10.74 5.95
N GLY A 200 7.89 10.69 6.95
CA GLY A 200 6.68 9.86 6.98
C GLY A 200 5.48 10.52 6.29
N LEU A 201 5.69 11.67 5.66
CA LEU A 201 4.72 12.33 4.80
C LEU A 201 5.25 12.33 3.36
N SER A 202 4.40 11.90 2.43
CA SER A 202 4.69 11.92 1.00
C SER A 202 3.56 12.63 0.29
N GLU A 203 3.91 13.48 -0.67
CA GLU A 203 2.95 14.07 -1.58
C GLU A 203 3.54 14.07 -2.99
N PRO A 204 2.81 13.60 -4.01
CA PRO A 204 3.23 13.72 -5.39
C PRO A 204 3.46 15.20 -5.75
N ALA A 205 4.59 15.50 -6.41
CA ALA A 205 4.84 16.81 -7.00
C ALA A 205 3.68 17.26 -7.95
N PRO A 206 3.43 18.57 -8.08
CA PRO A 206 2.33 19.09 -8.90
C PRO A 206 2.33 18.68 -10.37
N ALA A 207 3.48 18.24 -10.91
CA ALA A 207 3.61 17.79 -12.30
C ALA A 207 3.04 16.38 -12.56
N TYR A 208 2.62 15.65 -11.52
CA TYR A 208 2.06 14.32 -11.69
C TYR A 208 0.58 14.37 -12.09
N THR A 209 0.24 13.66 -13.16
CA THR A 209 -1.16 13.42 -13.52
C THR A 209 -1.68 12.20 -12.76
N VAL A 210 -2.84 12.35 -12.13
CA VAL A 210 -3.64 11.22 -11.64
C VAL A 210 -4.44 10.68 -12.81
N ALA A 211 -4.24 9.42 -13.17
CA ALA A 211 -4.98 8.75 -14.24
C ALA A 211 -5.71 7.53 -13.68
N VAL A 212 -6.95 7.30 -14.13
CA VAL A 212 -7.68 6.05 -13.83
C VAL A 212 -7.56 5.14 -15.04
N ILE A 213 -6.82 4.05 -14.91
CA ILE A 213 -6.56 3.08 -15.98
C ILE A 213 -7.07 1.72 -15.52
N ASN A 214 -8.15 1.22 -16.13
CA ASN A 214 -8.83 -0.04 -15.76
C ASN A 214 -9.20 -0.13 -14.27
N GLY A 215 -9.71 0.96 -13.71
CA GLY A 215 -10.07 1.01 -12.29
C GLY A 215 -8.89 1.24 -11.35
N ARG A 216 -7.64 1.22 -11.84
CA ARG A 216 -6.46 1.61 -11.05
C ARG A 216 -6.28 3.11 -11.10
N VAL A 217 -6.28 3.75 -9.93
CA VAL A 217 -5.80 5.13 -9.81
C VAL A 217 -4.28 5.09 -9.80
N LEU A 218 -3.65 5.57 -10.85
CA LEU A 218 -2.20 5.67 -10.97
C LEU A 218 -1.77 7.12 -10.81
N THR A 219 -0.87 7.36 -9.87
CA THR A 219 -0.13 8.62 -9.72
C THR A 219 1.31 8.32 -10.06
N ASP A 220 1.98 9.20 -10.81
CA ASP A 220 3.34 8.98 -11.32
C ASP A 220 3.44 8.13 -12.61
N VAL A 221 2.77 8.61 -13.67
CA VAL A 221 3.16 8.23 -15.04
C VAL A 221 3.90 9.42 -15.65
N PRO A 222 5.25 9.55 -15.46
CA PRO A 222 6.00 10.45 -16.30
C PRO A 222 5.78 9.98 -17.73
N VAL A 223 5.33 10.87 -18.61
CA VAL A 223 5.24 10.58 -20.04
C VAL A 223 6.67 10.31 -20.53
N GLY A 224 7.06 9.03 -20.58
CA GLY A 224 8.42 8.59 -20.93
C GLY A 224 9.33 8.14 -19.78
N GLY A 225 8.84 8.03 -18.54
CA GLY A 225 9.60 7.41 -17.45
C GLY A 225 9.73 5.90 -17.68
N GLY A 226 10.94 5.38 -17.84
CA GLY A 226 11.18 3.95 -17.96
C GLY A 226 10.74 3.24 -16.68
N GLY A 227 9.73 2.37 -16.75
CA GLY A 227 9.37 1.54 -15.61
C GLY A 227 10.36 0.39 -15.44
N ALA A 228 10.23 -0.31 -14.32
CA ALA A 228 11.03 -1.48 -14.05
C ALA A 228 10.48 -2.69 -14.83
N THR A 229 11.37 -3.59 -15.25
CA THR A 229 11.02 -4.84 -15.93
C THR A 229 10.49 -5.92 -14.98
N ARG A 230 10.60 -5.67 -13.67
CA ARG A 230 10.12 -6.54 -12.60
C ARG A 230 9.57 -5.69 -11.47
N TRP A 231 8.72 -6.30 -10.64
CA TRP A 231 8.20 -5.63 -9.47
C TRP A 231 9.34 -5.17 -8.54
N LYS A 232 9.07 -4.06 -7.87
CA LYS A 232 9.86 -3.51 -6.77
C LYS A 232 8.86 -2.96 -5.75
N ARG A 233 9.28 -2.86 -4.49
CA ARG A 233 8.44 -2.23 -3.45
C ARG A 233 7.81 -0.92 -3.92
N GLY A 234 6.52 -0.74 -3.59
CA GLY A 234 5.73 0.42 -3.97
C GLY A 234 5.62 0.63 -5.48
N HIS A 235 5.73 -0.43 -6.29
CA HIS A 235 5.43 -0.38 -7.72
C HIS A 235 4.19 -1.21 -8.05
N VAL A 236 3.50 -0.77 -9.10
CA VAL A 236 2.34 -1.43 -9.70
C VAL A 236 2.55 -1.56 -11.20
N ALA A 237 1.99 -2.61 -11.82
CA ALA A 237 2.07 -2.74 -13.27
C ALA A 237 1.03 -1.82 -13.96
N ASP A 238 1.46 -1.17 -15.04
CA ASP A 238 0.74 -0.10 -15.74
C ASP A 238 -0.24 -0.56 -16.83
N GLY A 239 -0.44 -1.87 -16.99
CA GLY A 239 -1.14 -2.45 -18.14
C GLY A 239 -2.27 -3.41 -17.77
N ILE A 240 -3.26 -3.47 -18.67
CA ILE A 240 -4.30 -4.50 -18.76
C ILE A 240 -3.59 -5.83 -18.91
N HIS A 241 -3.85 -6.80 -18.03
CA HIS A 241 -3.45 -8.20 -18.17
C HIS A 241 -3.72 -8.71 -19.61
N PRO A 242 -2.73 -8.78 -20.53
CA PRO A 242 -2.91 -9.59 -21.70
C PRO A 242 -2.37 -10.95 -21.28
N THR A 243 -3.13 -12.01 -21.51
CA THR A 243 -2.64 -13.39 -21.40
C THR A 243 -1.41 -13.69 -22.30
N GLU A 244 -0.88 -12.68 -22.99
CA GLU A 244 0.28 -12.71 -23.87
C GLU A 244 1.21 -11.55 -23.52
N ALA A 245 2.41 -11.88 -23.05
CA ALA A 245 3.40 -10.92 -22.57
C ALA A 245 3.90 -9.96 -23.67
N PRO A 246 3.78 -8.65 -23.45
CA PRO A 246 4.93 -7.79 -23.31
C PRO A 246 5.35 -7.72 -21.83
N ALA A 247 6.63 -7.47 -21.59
CA ALA A 247 7.16 -7.28 -20.24
C ALA A 247 6.31 -6.25 -19.48
N LYS A 248 5.79 -6.64 -18.29
CA LYS A 248 5.06 -5.73 -17.41
C LYS A 248 5.94 -4.51 -17.12
N ASN A 249 5.40 -3.31 -17.35
CA ASN A 249 6.10 -2.07 -17.05
C ASN A 249 5.67 -1.61 -15.65
N TRP A 250 6.52 -1.92 -14.66
CA TRP A 250 6.26 -1.62 -13.26
C TRP A 250 6.60 -0.17 -12.97
N LYS A 251 5.62 0.61 -12.52
CA LYS A 251 5.78 2.03 -12.20
C LYS A 251 5.70 2.25 -10.70
N PRO A 252 6.48 3.19 -10.14
CA PRO A 252 6.27 3.64 -8.78
C PRO A 252 4.81 4.08 -8.60
N TYR A 253 4.17 3.60 -7.56
CA TYR A 253 2.83 4.02 -7.18
C TYR A 253 2.93 5.00 -6.01
N ARG A 254 2.12 6.06 -6.07
CA ARG A 254 1.91 6.98 -4.95
C ARG A 254 0.41 7.25 -4.83
N LEU A 255 -0.04 7.46 -3.60
CA LEU A 255 -1.39 7.93 -3.36
C LEU A 255 -1.61 9.32 -3.97
N PRO A 256 -2.78 9.61 -4.55
CA PRO A 256 -3.14 10.96 -4.95
C PRO A 256 -3.22 11.88 -3.74
N GLY A 257 -2.41 12.95 -3.74
CA GLY A 257 -2.37 13.95 -2.66
C GLY A 257 -1.43 13.58 -1.50
N LEU A 258 -1.60 14.27 -0.37
CA LEU A 258 -0.82 13.99 0.84
C LEU A 258 -1.13 12.59 1.34
N ALA A 259 -0.09 11.86 1.75
CA ALA A 259 -0.17 10.51 2.27
C ALA A 259 0.82 10.29 3.41
N VAL A 260 0.48 9.35 4.28
CA VAL A 260 1.38 8.88 5.33
C VAL A 260 2.11 7.63 4.82
N VAL A 261 3.44 7.68 4.85
CA VAL A 261 4.32 6.61 4.37
C VAL A 261 5.29 6.18 5.46
N ASP A 262 5.83 4.98 5.34
CA ASP A 262 6.91 4.50 6.18
C ASP A 262 8.29 5.00 5.71
N ALA A 263 9.36 4.56 6.41
CA ALA A 263 10.73 4.93 6.04
C ALA A 263 11.24 4.28 4.74
N TRP A 264 10.46 3.36 4.16
CA TRP A 264 10.73 2.69 2.88
C TRP A 264 10.04 3.38 1.71
N GLY A 265 9.13 4.32 1.99
CA GLY A 265 8.34 5.06 1.03
C GLY A 265 7.06 4.35 0.60
N THR A 266 6.63 3.33 1.36
CA THR A 266 5.37 2.62 1.17
C THR A 266 4.31 3.25 2.08
N GLU A 267 3.09 3.40 1.58
CA GLU A 267 1.96 3.89 2.36
C GLU A 267 1.70 3.04 3.61
N LEU A 268 1.21 3.68 4.67
CA LEU A 268 0.70 2.96 5.84
C LEU A 268 -0.76 2.57 5.63
N LEU A 269 -1.10 1.33 5.97
CA LEU A 269 -2.48 0.91 6.08
C LEU A 269 -3.03 1.24 7.46
N TYR A 270 -4.29 1.67 7.48
CA TYR A 270 -4.99 2.13 8.67
C TYR A 270 -6.34 1.43 8.77
N GLY A 271 -6.54 0.63 9.82
CA GLY A 271 -7.79 -0.08 10.07
C GLY A 271 -8.38 0.23 11.45
N VAL A 272 -9.68 0.00 11.58
CA VAL A 272 -10.38 -0.07 12.86
C VAL A 272 -11.26 -1.31 12.82
N SER A 273 -11.05 -2.25 13.74
CA SER A 273 -11.89 -3.46 13.84
C SER A 273 -13.33 -3.13 14.25
N ASP A 274 -14.23 -4.10 14.12
CA ASP A 274 -15.61 -3.98 14.64
C ASP A 274 -15.67 -3.74 16.16
N THR A 275 -14.62 -4.15 16.89
CA THR A 275 -14.46 -3.90 18.32
C THR A 275 -13.81 -2.55 18.63
N GLY A 276 -13.55 -1.72 17.62
CA GLY A 276 -12.93 -0.41 17.75
C GLY A 276 -11.41 -0.44 17.97
N VAL A 277 -10.76 -1.58 17.76
CA VAL A 277 -9.30 -1.73 17.88
C VAL A 277 -8.65 -1.09 16.66
N LEU A 278 -7.83 -0.08 16.91
CA LEU A 278 -7.00 0.59 15.92
C LEU A 278 -5.86 -0.32 15.46
N SER A 279 -5.59 -0.36 14.16
CA SER A 279 -4.37 -0.92 13.57
C SER A 279 -3.73 0.07 12.61
N VAL A 280 -2.40 0.19 12.69
CA VAL A 280 -1.57 0.90 11.72
C VAL A 280 -0.44 -0.05 11.30
N THR A 281 -0.34 -0.31 10.00
CA THR A 281 0.58 -1.32 9.45
C THR A 281 1.48 -0.71 8.39
N SER A 282 2.79 -0.94 8.52
CA SER A 282 3.77 -0.74 7.45
C SER A 282 4.09 -2.08 6.80
N ALA A 283 4.28 -2.06 5.48
CA ALA A 283 4.69 -3.19 4.66
C ALA A 283 6.18 -3.58 4.78
N GLY A 284 6.92 -2.97 5.72
CA GLY A 284 8.31 -3.32 5.95
C GLY A 284 9.26 -3.03 4.77
N ALA A 285 10.36 -3.79 4.72
CA ALA A 285 11.43 -3.62 3.76
C ALA A 285 11.11 -4.22 2.39
N ASP A 286 10.35 -5.33 2.37
CA ASP A 286 9.90 -5.98 1.15
C ASP A 286 8.81 -5.17 0.44
N GLY A 287 7.97 -4.43 1.18
CA GLY A 287 6.89 -3.62 0.63
C GLY A 287 5.63 -4.40 0.28
N ALA A 288 5.44 -5.59 0.87
CA ALA A 288 4.27 -6.43 0.69
C ALA A 288 3.53 -6.68 2.01
N PHE A 289 2.22 -6.45 2.04
CA PHE A 289 1.46 -6.59 3.29
C PHE A 289 1.11 -8.04 3.65
N ALA A 290 1.18 -8.97 2.69
CA ALA A 290 0.77 -10.35 2.89
C ALA A 290 1.67 -11.38 2.16
N ILE A 291 1.89 -11.24 0.86
CA ILE A 291 2.76 -12.14 0.07
C ILE A 291 3.80 -11.29 -0.67
N ASP A 292 5.08 -11.54 -0.39
CA ASP A 292 6.19 -10.95 -1.13
C ASP A 292 6.45 -11.81 -2.39
N PRO A 293 6.40 -11.24 -3.61
CA PRO A 293 6.67 -11.95 -4.86
C PRO A 293 8.15 -12.31 -5.07
N GLY A 294 9.01 -12.11 -4.06
CA GLY A 294 10.40 -12.56 -4.08
C GLY A 294 11.29 -11.79 -5.06
N LYS A 295 12.37 -12.43 -5.50
CA LYS A 295 13.43 -11.83 -6.32
C LYS A 295 13.06 -11.77 -7.80
N ASN A 296 12.25 -12.72 -8.27
CA ASN A 296 11.73 -12.71 -9.64
C ASN A 296 10.69 -11.59 -9.85
N GLY A 297 10.06 -11.10 -8.76
CA GLY A 297 9.05 -10.05 -8.78
C GLY A 297 7.76 -10.49 -9.46
N MET A 298 7.46 -11.79 -9.44
CA MET A 298 6.28 -12.42 -10.04
C MET A 298 5.62 -13.30 -9.00
N LEU A 299 4.34 -13.05 -8.72
CA LEU A 299 3.55 -13.89 -7.82
C LEU A 299 3.34 -15.27 -8.41
N GLU A 300 3.83 -16.29 -7.71
CA GLU A 300 3.66 -17.71 -8.03
C GLU A 300 2.61 -18.38 -7.12
N THR A 301 2.25 -17.73 -6.02
CA THR A 301 1.32 -18.20 -5.00
C THR A 301 -0.12 -17.88 -5.40
N GLY A 302 -0.95 -18.92 -5.42
CA GLY A 302 -2.40 -18.76 -5.58
C GLY A 302 -3.02 -18.02 -4.39
N ILE A 303 -4.08 -17.26 -4.66
CA ILE A 303 -4.80 -16.51 -3.64
C ILE A 303 -5.31 -17.43 -2.51
N GLY A 304 -5.02 -17.08 -1.25
CA GLY A 304 -5.35 -17.88 -0.07
C GLY A 304 -4.48 -19.13 0.15
N ALA A 305 -3.50 -19.40 -0.71
CA ALA A 305 -2.54 -20.49 -0.52
C ALA A 305 -1.37 -20.07 0.38
N THR A 306 -0.65 -21.05 0.91
CA THR A 306 0.67 -20.80 1.53
C THR A 306 1.67 -20.35 0.45
N PRO A 307 2.61 -19.44 0.76
CA PRO A 307 3.65 -19.03 -0.18
C PRO A 307 4.36 -20.22 -0.84
N GLN A 308 4.57 -20.15 -2.17
CA GLN A 308 5.22 -21.18 -2.99
C GLN A 308 6.25 -20.56 -3.93
N GLY A 309 7.22 -21.37 -4.38
CA GLY A 309 8.21 -20.94 -5.37
C GLY A 309 9.21 -19.94 -4.78
N ASP A 310 9.38 -18.79 -5.44
CA ASP A 310 10.22 -17.68 -4.92
C ASP A 310 9.44 -16.72 -4.01
N ASP A 311 8.12 -16.89 -3.87
CA ASP A 311 7.29 -16.06 -2.99
C ASP A 311 7.58 -16.36 -1.51
N SER A 312 7.41 -15.35 -0.66
CA SER A 312 7.56 -15.48 0.78
C SER A 312 6.46 -14.77 1.57
N ASP A 313 6.39 -15.01 2.89
CA ASP A 313 5.42 -14.35 3.77
C ASP A 313 5.86 -12.91 4.07
N GLY A 314 5.27 -11.95 3.35
CA GLY A 314 5.55 -10.51 3.51
C GLY A 314 5.17 -9.97 4.90
N ARG A 315 4.43 -10.74 5.70
CA ARG A 315 4.11 -10.35 7.08
C ARG A 315 5.31 -10.38 8.01
N THR A 316 6.41 -11.04 7.61
CA THR A 316 7.56 -11.28 8.48
C THR A 316 8.25 -10.01 8.94
N ASP A 317 8.29 -8.97 8.09
CA ASP A 317 8.95 -7.71 8.41
C ASP A 317 7.99 -6.51 8.59
N ASN A 318 6.68 -6.76 8.44
CA ASN A 318 5.63 -5.81 8.76
C ASN A 318 5.80 -5.23 10.17
N ILE A 319 5.60 -3.92 10.28
CA ILE A 319 5.54 -3.23 11.56
C ILE A 319 4.10 -2.84 11.81
N VAL A 320 3.50 -3.48 12.80
CA VAL A 320 2.10 -3.29 13.17
C VAL A 320 2.03 -2.61 14.53
N SER A 321 1.19 -1.58 14.65
CA SER A 321 0.81 -1.00 15.93
C SER A 321 -0.69 -1.09 16.12
N GLY A 322 -1.09 -1.86 17.13
CA GLY A 322 -2.49 -2.10 17.45
C GLY A 322 -3.05 -3.26 16.61
N GLY A 323 -3.82 -4.11 17.27
CA GLY A 323 -4.10 -5.48 16.84
C GLY A 323 -3.53 -6.45 17.87
N GLY A 324 -4.41 -7.26 18.46
CA GLY A 324 -4.05 -8.36 19.36
C GLY A 324 -3.91 -9.67 18.60
#